data_AF-A0A090QY53-F1
#
_entry.id   AF-A0A090QY53-F1
#
_cell.length_a   1.000
_cell.length_b   1.000
_cell.length_c   1.000
_cell.angle_alpha   90.00
_cell.angle_beta   90.00
_cell.angle_gamma   90.00
#
_symmetry.space_group_name_H-M   'P 1'
#
loop_
_entity.id
_entity.type
_entity.pdbx_description
1 polymer ?
#
loop_
_entity_poly.entity_id
_entity_poly.type
_entity_poly.pdbx_seq_one_letter_code
_entity_poly.pdbx_strand_id
1 'polypeptide(L)'
;MFYSLVPFGFVLANPEANAVAGAFLIFAFIGTGSSFLSFAIMASKRNIESPVYKQKSLYYIGGLTEGTETIACFVLFCLLPQHFALIAWIFGSLCWVTTITRIWVGYQTLKQP
;
A
#
# COMPACT_ATOMS: atom_id res chain seq x y z
N MET A 1 -3.92 -1.24 10.23
CA MET A 1 -4.30 -2.53 10.84
C MET A 1 -5.26 -3.34 9.96
N PHE A 2 -6.46 -2.82 9.63
CA PHE A 2 -7.45 -3.55 8.82
C PHE A 2 -6.87 -4.24 7.57
N TYR A 3 -6.10 -3.51 6.77
CA TYR A 3 -5.49 -4.05 5.54
C TYR A 3 -4.56 -5.24 5.77
N SER A 4 -3.87 -5.31 6.90
CA SER A 4 -2.99 -6.44 7.24
C SER A 4 -3.73 -7.59 7.91
N LEU A 5 -4.85 -7.32 8.59
CA LEU A 5 -5.67 -8.33 9.25
C LEU A 5 -6.35 -9.27 8.25
N VAL A 6 -6.76 -8.74 7.09
CA VAL A 6 -7.38 -9.55 6.02
C VAL A 6 -6.44 -10.67 5.55
N PRO A 7 -5.25 -10.41 4.97
CA PRO A 7 -4.34 -11.46 4.54
C PRO A 7 -3.84 -12.32 5.70
N PHE A 8 -3.69 -11.74 6.91
CA PHE A 8 -3.35 -12.53 8.10
C PHE A 8 -4.42 -13.59 8.43
N GLY A 9 -5.71 -13.28 8.27
CA GLY A 9 -6.79 -14.25 8.44
C GLY A 9 -6.69 -15.43 7.46
N PHE A 10 -6.34 -15.18 6.20
CA PHE A 10 -6.12 -16.24 5.20
C PHE A 10 -4.87 -17.07 5.48
N VAL A 11 -3.83 -16.47 6.07
CA VAL A 11 -2.66 -17.21 6.58
C VAL A 11 -3.07 -18.13 7.72
N LEU A 12 -3.85 -17.65 8.69
CA LEU A 12 -4.33 -18.48 9.81
C LEU A 12 -5.23 -19.63 9.33
N ALA A 13 -6.05 -19.39 8.31
CA ALA A 13 -6.96 -20.40 7.78
C ALA A 13 -6.25 -21.56 7.08
N ASN A 14 -5.12 -21.30 6.39
CA ASN A 14 -4.30 -22.35 5.78
C ASN A 14 -2.82 -21.91 5.73
N PRO A 15 -2.06 -22.13 6.83
CA PRO A 15 -0.68 -21.68 6.92
C PRO A 15 0.24 -22.31 5.87
N GLU A 16 0.06 -23.60 5.56
CA GLU A 16 0.93 -24.33 4.63
C GLU A 16 0.89 -23.73 3.22
N ALA A 17 -0.30 -23.34 2.74
CA ALA A 17 -0.46 -22.75 1.42
C ALA A 17 -0.20 -21.24 1.38
N ASN A 18 -0.57 -20.51 2.45
CA ASN A 18 -0.71 -19.06 2.39
C ASN A 18 0.37 -18.26 3.14
N ALA A 19 1.13 -18.88 4.04
CA ALA A 19 2.00 -18.13 4.98
C ALA A 19 2.99 -17.20 4.29
N VAL A 20 3.73 -17.68 3.30
CA VAL A 20 4.78 -16.88 2.63
C VAL A 20 4.17 -15.73 1.84
N ALA A 21 3.14 -16.01 1.03
CA ALA A 21 2.50 -15.01 0.19
C ALA A 21 1.75 -13.96 1.03
N GLY A 22 1.09 -14.39 2.10
CA GLY A 22 0.41 -13.48 3.04
C GLY A 22 1.39 -12.60 3.81
N ALA A 23 2.51 -13.16 4.29
CA ALA A 23 3.57 -12.40 4.94
C ALA A 23 4.19 -11.36 3.99
N PHE A 24 4.45 -11.74 2.74
CA PHE A 24 4.93 -10.83 1.70
C PHE A 24 3.97 -9.66 1.45
N LEU A 25 2.67 -9.95 1.32
CA LEU A 25 1.66 -8.92 1.11
C LEU A 25 1.55 -7.96 2.31
N ILE A 26 1.56 -8.50 3.54
CA ILE A 26 1.58 -7.68 4.77
C ILE A 26 2.80 -6.76 4.78
N PHE A 27 3.96 -7.29 4.42
CA PHE A 27 5.20 -6.51 4.33
C PHE A 27 5.10 -5.39 3.27
N ALA A 28 4.52 -5.69 2.10
CA ALA A 28 4.32 -4.69 1.05
C ALA A 28 3.35 -3.56 1.49
N PHE A 29 2.31 -3.87 2.28
CA PHE A 29 1.44 -2.85 2.86
C PHE A 29 2.16 -1.90 3.82
N ILE A 30 3.15 -2.39 4.57
CA ILE A 30 3.98 -1.53 5.42
C ILE A 30 4.78 -0.55 4.55
N GLY A 31 5.33 -1.00 3.42
CA GLY A 31 6.04 -0.12 2.47
C GLY A 31 5.17 1.00 1.90
N THR A 32 3.96 0.65 1.43
CA THR A 32 3.04 1.63 0.84
C THR A 32 2.53 2.66 1.85
N GLY A 33 2.26 2.24 3.10
CA GLY A 33 1.82 3.14 4.18
C GLY A 33 2.93 4.03 4.73
N SER A 34 4.12 3.48 4.93
CA SER A 34 5.27 4.23 5.45
C SER A 34 5.79 5.28 4.47
N SER A 35 5.86 4.96 3.17
CA SER A 35 6.25 5.92 2.12
C SER A 35 5.29 7.12 2.04
N PHE A 36 3.99 6.86 2.14
CA PHE A 36 2.96 7.91 2.18
C PHE A 36 3.11 8.82 3.40
N LEU A 37 3.23 8.25 4.59
CA LEU A 37 3.37 9.03 5.83
C LEU A 37 4.68 9.84 5.86
N SER A 38 5.78 9.24 5.39
CA SER A 38 7.09 9.90 5.34
C SER A 38 7.05 11.12 4.43
N PHE A 39 6.42 11.01 3.26
CA PHE A 39 6.20 12.15 2.38
C PHE A 39 5.32 13.22 3.04
N ALA A 40 4.20 12.83 3.66
CA ALA A 40 3.28 13.79 4.30
C ALA A 40 3.96 14.61 5.41
N ILE A 41 4.80 13.98 6.24
CA ILE A 41 5.58 14.66 7.28
C ILE A 41 6.55 15.67 6.66
N MET A 42 7.30 15.26 5.64
CA MET A 42 8.30 16.12 5.01
C MET A 42 7.69 17.28 4.23
N ALA A 43 6.58 17.04 3.53
CA ALA A 43 5.83 18.10 2.84
C ALA A 43 5.25 19.12 3.83
N SER A 44 4.70 18.65 4.95
CA SER A 44 4.19 19.53 6.02
C SER A 44 5.29 20.40 6.63
N LYS A 45 6.51 19.88 6.82
CA LYS A 45 7.64 20.65 7.35
C LYS A 45 8.12 21.76 6.40
N ARG A 46 7.89 21.60 5.10
CA ARG A 46 8.35 22.53 4.06
C ARG A 46 7.27 23.51 3.59
N ASN A 47 6.07 23.50 4.18
CA ASN A 47 4.93 24.31 3.75
C ASN A 47 4.68 24.25 2.22
N ILE A 48 4.98 23.11 1.59
CA ILE A 48 4.69 22.91 0.16
C ILE A 48 3.17 22.93 0.04
N GLU A 49 2.55 23.94 -0.59
CA GLU A 49 1.10 24.01 -0.71
C GLU A 49 0.56 22.76 -1.44
N SER A 50 -0.49 22.14 -0.90
CA SER A 50 -1.19 21.03 -1.55
C SER A 50 -1.99 21.59 -2.73
N PRO A 51 -1.60 21.33 -4.00
CA PRO A 51 -2.25 21.98 -5.13
C PRO A 51 -3.70 21.51 -5.35
N VAL A 52 -4.06 20.34 -4.80
CA VAL A 52 -5.30 19.61 -5.17
C VAL A 52 -6.23 19.38 -3.98
N TYR A 53 -5.73 19.30 -2.74
CA TYR A 53 -6.57 18.96 -1.57
C TYR A 53 -6.27 19.88 -0.38
N LYS A 54 -6.90 21.06 -0.35
CA LYS A 54 -6.79 22.04 0.75
C LYS A 54 -7.46 21.62 2.07
N GLN A 55 -8.32 20.59 2.05
CA GLN A 55 -9.14 20.19 3.21
C GLN A 55 -8.79 18.80 3.80
N LYS A 56 -7.78 18.10 3.29
CA LYS A 56 -7.30 16.85 3.91
C LYS A 56 -6.03 17.13 4.73
N SER A 57 -5.96 16.59 5.95
CA SER A 57 -4.85 16.85 6.89
C SER A 57 -3.48 16.30 6.44
N LEU A 58 -3.42 15.54 5.34
CA LEU A 58 -2.21 14.89 4.84
C LEU A 58 -1.98 15.22 3.36
N TYR A 59 -0.73 15.58 3.03
CA TYR A 59 -0.26 15.74 1.66
C TYR A 59 -0.31 14.41 0.92
N TYR A 60 -1.06 14.38 -0.19
CA TYR A 60 -1.39 13.14 -0.90
C TYR A 60 -0.47 12.90 -2.10
N ILE A 61 0.18 11.74 -2.15
CA ILE A 61 0.79 11.20 -3.37
C ILE A 61 -0.01 9.96 -3.78
N GLY A 62 -0.58 10.00 -4.98
CA GLY A 62 -1.30 8.88 -5.59
C GLY A 62 -0.42 7.65 -5.80
N GLY A 63 -1.04 6.52 -6.11
CA GLY A 63 -0.33 5.27 -6.36
C GLY A 63 -1.06 4.38 -7.36
N LEU A 64 -0.41 3.32 -7.82
CA LEU A 64 -1.06 2.31 -8.66
C LEU A 64 -1.99 1.41 -7.85
N THR A 65 -1.69 1.22 -6.56
CA THR A 65 -2.52 0.49 -5.61
C THR A 65 -3.11 1.46 -4.57
N GLU A 66 -4.33 1.93 -4.80
CA GLU A 66 -5.09 2.75 -3.87
C GLU A 66 -6.20 1.94 -3.17
N GLY A 67 -7.20 2.64 -2.61
CA GLY A 67 -8.27 2.01 -1.85
C GLY A 67 -9.15 1.10 -2.70
N THR A 68 -9.49 1.50 -3.93
CA THR A 68 -10.38 0.74 -4.82
C THR A 68 -9.75 -0.58 -5.23
N GLU A 69 -8.49 -0.56 -5.67
CA GLU A 69 -7.77 -1.77 -6.08
C GLU A 69 -7.56 -2.71 -4.90
N THR A 70 -7.31 -2.16 -3.72
CA THR A 70 -7.14 -2.97 -2.48
C THR A 70 -8.45 -3.63 -2.07
N ILE A 71 -9.57 -2.91 -2.12
CA ILE A 71 -10.89 -3.49 -1.84
C ILE A 71 -11.23 -4.58 -2.87
N ALA A 72 -10.99 -4.34 -4.16
CA ALA A 72 -11.18 -5.35 -5.20
C ALA A 72 -10.33 -6.60 -4.94
N CYS A 73 -9.07 -6.42 -4.54
CA CYS A 73 -8.19 -7.52 -4.13
C CYS A 73 -8.76 -8.32 -2.95
N PHE A 74 -9.31 -7.64 -1.94
CA PHE A 74 -9.94 -8.32 -0.79
C PHE A 74 -11.21 -9.08 -1.17
N VAL A 75 -12.03 -8.51 -2.06
CA VAL A 75 -13.18 -9.21 -2.62
C VAL A 75 -12.72 -10.47 -3.37
N LEU A 76 -11.64 -10.39 -4.14
CA LEU A 76 -11.07 -11.55 -4.84
C LEU A 76 -10.55 -12.62 -3.87
N PHE A 77 -9.94 -12.26 -2.74
CA PHE A 77 -9.57 -13.24 -1.72
C PHE A 77 -10.79 -14.01 -1.19
N CYS A 78 -11.92 -13.32 -1.00
CA CYS A 78 -13.15 -13.95 -0.54
C CYS A 78 -13.82 -14.84 -1.60
N LEU A 79 -13.77 -14.44 -2.87
CA LEU A 79 -14.38 -15.20 -3.98
C LEU A 79 -13.53 -16.40 -4.41
N LEU A 80 -12.20 -16.28 -4.31
CA LEU A 80 -11.23 -17.25 -4.82
C LEU A 80 -10.16 -17.59 -3.75
N PRO A 81 -10.55 -18.12 -2.58
CA PRO A 81 -9.63 -18.38 -1.46
C PRO A 81 -8.51 -19.36 -1.82
N GLN A 82 -8.75 -20.31 -2.72
CA GLN A 82 -7.74 -21.25 -3.21
C GLN A 82 -6.63 -20.59 -4.05
N HIS A 83 -6.88 -19.39 -4.59
CA HIS A 83 -5.91 -18.62 -5.37
C HIS A 83 -5.27 -17.49 -4.56
N PHE A 84 -5.47 -17.47 -3.23
CA PHE A 84 -4.95 -16.43 -2.34
C PHE A 84 -3.47 -16.17 -2.56
N ALA A 85 -2.62 -17.21 -2.57
CA ALA A 85 -1.18 -17.05 -2.69
C ALA A 85 -0.78 -16.34 -3.99
N LEU A 86 -1.39 -16.70 -5.12
CA LEU A 86 -1.13 -16.08 -6.41
C LEU A 86 -1.55 -14.60 -6.41
N ILE A 87 -2.76 -14.32 -5.94
CA ILE A 87 -3.29 -12.95 -5.87
C ILE A 87 -2.42 -12.10 -4.94
N ALA A 88 -1.99 -12.65 -3.80
CA ALA A 88 -1.13 -11.95 -2.84
C ALA A 88 0.25 -11.61 -3.42
N TRP A 89 0.87 -12.51 -4.19
CA TRP A 89 2.13 -12.22 -4.88
C TRP A 89 1.99 -11.11 -5.93
N ILE A 90 0.94 -11.18 -6.75
CA ILE A 90 0.68 -10.18 -7.80
C ILE A 90 0.43 -8.83 -7.15
N PHE A 91 -0.51 -8.77 -6.20
CA PHE A 91 -0.89 -7.52 -5.58
C PHE A 91 0.24 -6.93 -4.72
N GLY A 92 0.96 -7.78 -3.97
CA GLY A 92 2.14 -7.35 -3.21
C GLY A 92 3.23 -6.77 -4.11
N SER A 93 3.44 -7.32 -5.31
CA SER A 93 4.39 -6.75 -6.29
C SER A 93 3.94 -5.38 -6.80
N LEU A 94 2.64 -5.20 -7.05
CA LEU A 94 2.08 -3.89 -7.42
C LEU A 94 2.22 -2.86 -6.28
N CYS A 95 2.09 -3.30 -5.03
CA CYS A 95 2.35 -2.45 -3.87
C CYS A 95 3.83 -2.03 -3.78
N TRP A 96 4.77 -2.90 -4.16
CA TRP A 96 6.20 -2.53 -4.27
C TRP A 96 6.45 -1.48 -5.33
N VAL A 97 5.88 -1.65 -6.53
CA VAL A 97 5.95 -0.64 -7.60
C VAL A 97 5.43 0.70 -7.08
N THR A 98 4.27 0.71 -6.43
CA THR A 98 3.70 1.93 -5.82
C THR A 98 4.63 2.55 -4.79
N THR A 99 5.23 1.74 -3.91
CA THR A 99 6.15 2.22 -2.87
C THR A 99 7.37 2.90 -3.50
N ILE A 100 7.99 2.27 -4.51
CA ILE A 100 9.15 2.81 -5.21
C ILE A 100 8.80 4.12 -5.92
N THR A 101 7.68 4.14 -6.66
CA THR A 101 7.22 5.35 -7.35
C THR A 101 6.96 6.49 -6.36
N ARG A 102 6.33 6.20 -5.21
CA ARG A 102 6.09 7.20 -4.16
C ARG A 102 7.37 7.75 -3.57
N ILE A 103 8.35 6.90 -3.29
CA ILE A 103 9.65 7.33 -2.77
C ILE A 103 10.36 8.22 -3.80
N TRP A 104 10.37 7.81 -5.08
CA TRP A 104 11.05 8.54 -6.15
C TRP A 104 10.39 9.91 -6.41
N VAL A 105 9.08 9.94 -6.61
CA VAL A 105 8.32 11.19 -6.82
C VAL A 105 8.40 12.07 -5.57
N GLY A 106 8.19 11.49 -4.38
CA GLY A 106 8.29 12.23 -3.13
C GLY A 106 9.66 12.85 -2.92
N TYR A 107 10.74 12.14 -3.23
CA TYR A 107 12.10 12.68 -3.18
C TYR A 107 12.30 13.84 -4.16
N GLN A 108 11.80 13.74 -5.40
CA GLN A 108 11.91 14.82 -6.38
C GLN A 108 11.12 16.06 -5.96
N THR A 109 9.88 15.90 -5.52
CA THR A 109 9.04 17.01 -5.03
C THR A 109 9.69 17.72 -3.84
N LEU A 110 10.33 16.96 -2.94
CA LEU A 110 11.08 17.53 -1.82
C LEU A 110 12.46 18.05 -2.22
N LYS A 111 12.98 17.79 -3.41
CA LYS A 111 14.27 18.33 -3.87
C LYS A 111 14.11 19.68 -4.57
N GLN A 112 12.94 19.94 -5.16
CA GLN A 112 12.61 21.25 -5.73
C GLN A 112 12.44 22.26 -4.58
N PRO A 113 13.14 23.42 -4.63
CA PRO A 113 13.18 24.40 -3.54
C PRO A 113 11.84 25.10 -3.31
#